data_AF-A0AAJ2JGU8-F1
#
_entry.id   AF-A0AAJ2JGU8-F1
#
_cell.length_a   1.000
_cell.length_b   1.000
_cell.length_c   1.000
_cell.angle_alpha   90.00
_cell.angle_beta   90.00
_cell.angle_gamma   90.00
#
_symmetry.space_group_name_H-M   'P 1'
#
loop_
_entity.id
_entity.type
_entity.pdbx_description
1 polymer ?
#
loop_
_entity_poly.entity_id
_entity_poly.type
_entity_poly.pdbx_seq_one_letter_code
_entity_poly.pdbx_strand_id
1 'polypeptide(L)'
;MSRRKLFESPEPSSQVLGIGPAYVSVEGLRQHLAEFLLYAGRPVVIMRGRSEVGYFLPARCWRQRDDDPLAAAAADQLLDAAGFQAEDIQQVEQEFNAMRQRTVLHSRR
;
A
#
# COMPACT_ATOMS: atom_id res chain seq x y z
N MET A 1 25.67 6.58 -7.63
CA MET A 1 24.51 5.87 -8.22
C MET A 1 23.25 6.58 -7.75
N SER A 2 22.41 7.07 -8.67
CA SER A 2 21.26 7.94 -8.35
C SER A 2 20.10 7.14 -7.75
N ARG A 3 19.56 7.57 -6.60
CA ARG A 3 18.48 6.93 -5.81
C ARG A 3 17.19 6.63 -6.59
N ARG A 4 16.99 7.24 -7.76
CA ARG A 4 15.83 6.97 -8.63
C ARG A 4 15.91 5.65 -9.40
N LYS A 5 17.11 5.10 -9.62
CA LYS A 5 17.30 3.95 -10.52
C LYS A 5 16.85 2.59 -9.98
N LEU A 6 16.51 2.49 -8.69
CA LEU A 6 15.92 1.26 -8.14
C LEU A 6 14.45 1.09 -8.54
N PHE A 7 13.79 2.17 -8.96
CA PHE A 7 12.39 2.18 -9.37
C PHE A 7 12.19 2.63 -10.83
N GLU A 8 13.20 3.22 -11.45
CA GLU A 8 13.24 3.54 -12.89
C GLU A 8 14.08 2.51 -13.65
N SER A 9 13.42 1.55 -14.32
CA SER A 9 14.02 0.79 -15.41
C SER A 9 14.42 1.74 -16.56
N PRO A 10 15.49 1.45 -17.32
CA PRO A 10 15.82 2.22 -18.52
C PRO A 10 14.87 1.83 -19.66
N GLU A 11 14.38 2.83 -20.39
CA GLU A 11 13.54 2.81 -21.61
C GLU A 11 12.00 2.83 -21.44
N PRO A 12 11.27 3.63 -22.27
CA PRO A 12 9.84 3.84 -22.18
C PRO A 12 9.09 2.72 -22.93
N SER A 13 9.32 1.46 -22.56
CA SER A 13 8.38 0.40 -22.90
C SER A 13 7.25 0.49 -21.89
N SER A 14 6.03 0.80 -22.33
CA SER A 14 4.78 0.78 -21.56
C SER A 14 4.88 -0.15 -20.34
N GLN A 15 5.27 0.41 -19.19
CA GLN A 15 5.32 -0.33 -17.95
C GLN A 15 3.87 -0.53 -17.56
N VAL A 16 3.32 -1.67 -17.97
CA VAL A 16 2.29 -2.32 -17.17
C VAL A 16 2.95 -2.53 -15.82
N LEU A 17 2.80 -1.55 -14.92
CA LEU A 17 3.06 -1.72 -13.50
C LEU A 17 2.39 -3.04 -13.14
N GLY A 18 3.20 -4.05 -12.81
CA GLY A 18 2.70 -5.41 -12.66
C GLY A 18 1.46 -5.39 -11.76
N ILE A 19 0.34 -5.88 -12.30
CA ILE A 19 -0.96 -5.91 -11.63
C ILE A 19 -0.77 -6.69 -10.33
N GLY A 20 -1.05 -6.06 -9.20
CA GLY A 20 -0.94 -6.66 -7.87
C GLY A 20 0.27 -6.20 -7.03
N PRO A 21 0.50 -6.83 -5.87
CA PRO A 21 1.46 -6.37 -4.89
C PRO A 21 2.93 -6.57 -5.33
N ALA A 22 3.82 -5.74 -4.80
CA ALA A 22 5.26 -5.96 -4.88
C ALA A 22 5.70 -6.95 -3.78
N TYR A 23 6.49 -7.96 -4.14
CA TYR A 23 7.06 -8.89 -3.16
C TYR A 23 8.49 -8.48 -2.81
N VAL A 24 8.78 -8.35 -1.53
CA VAL A 24 10.09 -7.87 -1.04
C VAL A 24 10.57 -8.74 0.11
N SER A 25 11.87 -8.98 0.21
CA SER A 25 12.42 -9.66 1.38
C SER A 25 12.40 -8.74 2.61
N VAL A 26 12.36 -9.30 3.81
CA VAL A 26 12.54 -8.53 5.06
C VAL A 26 13.82 -7.70 5.03
N GLU A 27 14.91 -8.25 4.49
CA GLU A 27 16.18 -7.54 4.39
C GLU A 27 16.10 -6.36 3.40
N GLY A 28 15.49 -6.56 2.24
CA GLY A 28 15.27 -5.49 1.25
C GLY A 28 14.39 -4.38 1.79
N LEU A 29 13.31 -4.73 2.50
CA LEU A 29 12.47 -3.76 3.20
C LEU A 29 13.27 -2.97 4.23
N ARG A 30 14.10 -3.62 5.05
CA ARG A 30 14.90 -2.96 6.08
C ARG A 30 15.91 -1.98 5.48
N GLN A 31 16.58 -2.36 4.40
CA GLN A 31 17.57 -1.52 3.73
C GLN A 31 16.94 -0.29 3.06
N HIS A 32 15.71 -0.43 2.55
CA HIS A 32 15.03 0.59 1.74
C HIS A 32 13.74 1.11 2.39
N LEU A 33 13.62 1.01 3.72
CA LEU A 33 12.36 1.28 4.43
C LEU A 33 11.76 2.65 4.09
N ALA A 34 12.59 3.69 4.14
CA ALA A 34 12.15 5.05 3.81
C ALA A 34 11.62 5.17 2.39
N GLU A 35 12.21 4.45 1.43
CA GLU A 35 11.78 4.47 0.03
C GLU A 35 10.42 3.77 -0.14
N PHE A 36 10.20 2.65 0.55
CA PHE A 36 8.89 2.00 0.55
C PHE A 36 7.80 2.90 1.15
N LEU A 37 8.07 3.51 2.31
CA LEU A 37 7.13 4.41 2.97
C LEU A 37 6.76 5.61 2.07
N LEU A 38 7.77 6.24 1.48
CA LEU A 38 7.59 7.49 0.74
C LEU A 38 7.15 7.29 -0.72
N TYR A 39 7.60 6.23 -1.39
CA TYR A 39 7.54 6.15 -2.86
C TYR A 39 6.87 4.90 -3.44
N ALA A 40 6.66 3.82 -2.69
CA ALA A 40 6.00 2.61 -3.21
C ALA A 40 4.63 2.86 -3.88
N GLY A 41 4.54 2.83 -5.20
CA GLY A 41 3.29 3.10 -5.93
C GLY A 41 2.20 2.02 -5.83
N ARG A 42 2.47 0.92 -5.11
CA ARG A 42 1.58 -0.24 -5.01
C ARG A 42 1.70 -0.94 -3.65
N PRO A 43 0.74 -1.79 -3.27
CA PRO A 43 0.81 -2.60 -2.07
C PRO A 43 2.05 -3.50 -2.06
N VAL A 44 2.55 -3.87 -0.87
CA VAL A 44 3.79 -4.61 -0.70
C VAL A 44 3.57 -5.81 0.22
N VAL A 45 3.96 -7.00 -0.24
CA VAL A 45 4.02 -8.24 0.56
C VAL A 45 5.47 -8.46 0.99
N ILE A 46 5.66 -8.68 2.28
CA ILE A 46 6.96 -8.84 2.93
C ILE A 46 7.21 -10.34 3.12
N MET A 47 8.31 -10.81 2.56
CA MET A 47 8.70 -12.22 2.49
C MET A 47 9.88 -12.53 3.40
N ARG A 48 9.84 -13.68 4.08
CA ARG A 48 11.00 -14.35 4.68
C ARG A 48 11.19 -15.70 3.99
N GLY A 49 12.18 -15.77 3.10
CA GLY A 49 12.33 -16.94 2.23
C GLY A 49 11.13 -17.07 1.31
N ARG A 50 10.39 -18.18 1.42
CA ARG A 50 9.15 -18.44 0.65
C ARG A 50 7.86 -18.13 1.42
N SER A 51 7.97 -17.63 2.65
CA SER A 51 6.82 -17.36 3.51
C SER A 51 6.49 -15.88 3.52
N GLU A 52 5.20 -15.56 3.39
CA GLU A 52 4.66 -14.23 3.67
C GLU A 52 4.70 -13.99 5.18
N VAL A 53 5.26 -12.85 5.61
CA VAL A 53 5.45 -12.51 7.03
C VAL A 53 4.94 -11.13 7.39
N GLY A 54 4.45 -10.37 6.42
CA GLY A 54 3.86 -9.06 6.66
C GLY A 54 3.36 -8.39 5.40
N TYR A 55 2.55 -7.36 5.58
CA TYR A 55 1.93 -6.61 4.51
C TYR A 55 2.09 -5.12 4.78
N PHE A 56 2.30 -4.35 3.72
CA PHE A 56 2.35 -2.90 3.78
C PHE A 56 1.48 -2.32 2.66
N LEU A 57 0.44 -1.60 3.06
CA LEU A 57 -0.45 -0.89 2.16
C LEU A 57 -0.17 0.62 2.25
N PRO A 58 0.44 1.24 1.23
CA PRO A 58 0.68 2.67 1.26
C PRO A 58 -0.63 3.47 1.33
N ALA A 59 -0.68 4.50 2.17
CA ALA A 59 -1.85 5.35 2.33
C ALA A 59 -2.30 6.05 1.03
N ARG A 60 -1.40 6.21 0.05
CA ARG A 60 -1.72 6.70 -1.30
C ARG A 60 -2.50 5.67 -2.11
N CYS A 61 -2.08 4.40 -2.08
CA CYS A 61 -2.78 3.30 -2.74
C CYS A 61 -4.17 3.10 -2.14
N TRP A 62 -4.25 3.16 -0.81
CA TRP A 62 -5.51 3.13 -0.08
C TRP A 62 -6.48 4.20 -0.57
N ARG A 63 -6.04 5.47 -0.63
CA ARG A 63 -6.87 6.58 -1.10
C ARG A 63 -7.24 6.50 -2.58
N GLN A 64 -6.35 5.95 -3.41
CA GLN A 64 -6.58 5.84 -4.84
C GLN A 64 -7.61 4.77 -5.22
N ARG A 65 -7.92 3.82 -4.31
CA ARG A 65 -8.89 2.76 -4.63
C ARG A 65 -10.26 3.29 -5.04
N ASP A 66 -10.64 4.45 -4.52
CA ASP A 66 -11.96 5.04 -4.79
C ASP A 66 -12.06 5.56 -6.24
N ASP A 67 -10.91 5.90 -6.84
CA ASP A 67 -10.83 6.52 -8.18
C ASP A 67 -10.23 5.57 -9.24
N ASP A 68 -9.45 4.56 -8.84
CA ASP A 68 -8.72 3.65 -9.73
C ASP A 68 -9.07 2.17 -9.42
N PRO A 69 -9.81 1.49 -10.33
CA PRO A 69 -10.16 0.07 -10.17
C PRO A 69 -8.95 -0.87 -10.03
N LEU A 70 -7.80 -0.54 -10.62
CA LEU A 70 -6.59 -1.35 -10.49
C LEU A 70 -5.96 -1.19 -9.10
N ALA A 71 -6.00 0.02 -8.56
CA ALA A 71 -5.56 0.28 -7.19
C ALA A 71 -6.47 -0.42 -6.17
N ALA A 72 -7.79 -0.44 -6.43
CA ALA A 72 -8.76 -1.19 -5.64
C ALA A 72 -8.46 -2.68 -5.65
N ALA A 73 -8.36 -3.30 -6.83
CA ALA A 73 -8.08 -4.72 -6.95
C ALA A 73 -6.75 -5.11 -6.27
N ALA A 74 -5.71 -4.28 -6.36
CA ALA A 74 -4.44 -4.56 -5.70
C ALA A 74 -4.52 -4.43 -4.17
N ALA A 75 -5.29 -3.47 -3.66
CA ALA A 75 -5.52 -3.32 -2.23
C ALA A 75 -6.34 -4.51 -1.68
N ASP A 76 -7.42 -4.88 -2.36
CA ASP A 76 -8.29 -5.99 -1.98
C ASP A 76 -7.49 -7.31 -1.97
N GLN A 77 -6.70 -7.59 -3.00
CA GLN A 77 -5.82 -8.76 -3.03
C GLN A 77 -4.88 -8.84 -1.81
N LEU A 78 -4.32 -7.71 -1.37
CA LEU A 78 -3.42 -7.68 -0.22
C LEU A 78 -4.19 -7.86 1.10
N LEU A 79 -5.39 -7.29 1.21
CA LEU A 79 -6.23 -7.44 2.41
C LEU A 79 -6.75 -8.87 2.55
N ASP A 80 -7.18 -9.49 1.45
CA ASP A 80 -7.58 -10.90 1.38
C ASP A 80 -6.41 -11.81 1.79
N ALA A 81 -5.21 -11.57 1.24
CA ALA A 81 -4.01 -12.33 1.60
C ALA A 81 -3.63 -12.17 3.07
N ALA A 82 -3.84 -10.97 3.64
CA ALA A 82 -3.64 -10.70 5.06
C ALA A 82 -4.76 -11.28 5.96
N GLY A 83 -5.82 -11.84 5.37
CA GLY A 83 -6.93 -12.48 6.07
C GLY A 83 -7.96 -11.50 6.65
N PHE A 84 -8.02 -10.27 6.15
CA PHE A 84 -9.06 -9.31 6.53
C PHE A 84 -10.34 -9.60 5.77
N GLN A 85 -11.46 -9.58 6.48
CA GLN A 85 -12.77 -9.68 5.86
C GLN A 85 -13.30 -8.30 5.47
N ALA A 86 -14.13 -8.25 4.42
CA ALA A 86 -14.72 -7.00 3.94
C ALA A 86 -15.52 -6.28 5.02
N GLU A 87 -16.21 -7.03 5.88
CA GLU A 87 -17.01 -6.48 6.99
C GLU A 87 -16.13 -5.78 8.03
N ASP A 88 -14.98 -6.38 8.38
CA ASP A 88 -14.03 -5.80 9.33
C ASP A 88 -13.45 -4.49 8.78
N ILE A 89 -13.13 -4.47 7.49
CA ILE A 89 -12.60 -3.29 6.81
C ILE A 89 -13.63 -2.16 6.81
N GLN A 90 -14.88 -2.46 6.44
CA GLN A 90 -15.96 -1.48 6.44
C GLN A 90 -16.23 -0.91 7.83
N GLN A 91 -16.23 -1.75 8.86
CA GLN A 91 -16.42 -1.29 10.23
C GLN A 91 -15.31 -0.32 10.65
N VAL A 92 -14.04 -0.67 10.43
CA VAL A 92 -12.90 0.18 10.78
C VAL A 92 -12.94 1.50 10.01
N GLU A 93 -13.34 1.49 8.75
CA GLU A 93 -13.52 2.71 7.95
C GLU A 93 -14.61 3.62 8.51
N GLN A 94 -15.75 3.06 8.92
CA GLN A 94 -16.83 3.83 9.54
C GLN A 94 -16.37 4.45 10.86
N GLU A 95 -15.69 3.67 11.71
CA GLU A 95 -15.13 4.14 12.98
C GLU A 95 -14.12 5.27 12.77
N PHE A 96 -13.21 5.11 11.80
CA PHE A 96 -12.22 6.12 11.45
C PHE A 96 -12.87 7.40 10.91
N ASN A 97 -13.86 7.28 10.03
CA ASN A 97 -14.58 8.42 9.47
C ASN A 97 -15.38 9.17 10.54
N ALA A 98 -16.04 8.45 11.45
CA ALA A 98 -16.73 9.04 12.58
C ALA A 98 -15.76 9.77 13.53
N MET A 99 -14.61 9.17 13.82
CA MET A 99 -13.53 9.82 14.58
C MET A 99 -13.06 11.10 13.87
N ARG A 100 -12.75 11.03 12.57
CA ARG A 100 -12.28 12.16 11.78
C ARG A 100 -13.27 13.31 11.79
N GLN A 101 -14.57 13.04 11.65
CA GLN A 101 -15.61 14.07 11.74
C GLN A 101 -15.58 14.78 13.10
N ARG A 102 -15.43 14.04 14.21
CA ARG A 102 -15.32 14.62 15.56
C ARG A 102 -14.06 15.48 15.74
N THR A 103 -12.93 15.04 15.19
CA THR A 103 -11.64 15.76 15.29
C THR A 103 -11.60 17.01 14.41
N VAL A 104 -12.16 16.96 13.20
CA VAL A 104 -12.25 18.13 12.30
C VAL A 104 -13.22 19.19 12.83
N LEU A 105 -14.25 18.79 13.58
CA LEU A 105 -15.20 19.70 14.23
C LEU A 105 -14.66 20.39 15.49
N HIS A 106 -13.47 20.01 16.01
CA HIS A 106 -12.73 20.86 16.94
C HIS A 106 -12.02 21.98 16.17
N SER A 107 -12.82 22.85 15.53
CA SER A 107 -12.37 24.16 15.08
C SER A 107 -11.79 24.89 16.30
N ARG A 108 -10.54 25.35 16.17
CA ARG A 108 -9.83 26.18 17.15
C ARG A 108 -10.79 27.24 17.72
N ARG A 109 -11.08 27.15 19.02
CA ARG A 109 -11.42 28.34 19.81
C ARG A 109 -10.16 29.16 20.03
#